data_AF-S8EA00-F1
#
_entry.id   AF-S8EA00-F1
#
_cell.length_a   1.000
_cell.length_b   1.000
_cell.length_c   1.000
_cell.angle_alpha   90.00
_cell.angle_beta   90.00
_cell.angle_gamma   90.00
#
_symmetry.space_group_name_H-M   'P 1'
#
loop_
_entity.id
_entity.type
_entity.pdbx_description
1 polymer ?
#
loop_
_entity_poly.entity_id
_entity_poly.type
_entity_poly.pdbx_seq_one_letter_code
_entity_poly.pdbx_strand_id
1 'polypeptide(L)'
;MYRIVEKRKLFLLTGFFFFFFFSGLNISPRELALLCQKVENHVVGAPCGVMDQMTSACGEANKLLAMVCQPAEVLGLVDIPNHIKFWGIDSGIRHSVGGADYGSVRVGAFMGLKTIKSIASGLLSQSSANNGVTSDDLEEDAARLLGSEASLQYLCNLSPHRYEALYVKQLHEIVAGERFLEKYQDHDDTVTVIDKKRNYGLRAATRHPIYENFRAKAFKALLTSSSSEDQFSAIGELMYQCHYSYSACGLGSDGTDRLVQLVQEIQHCSGSKSGEGTLYGAKITGGGSGGTVCVVGRNCLRSSEQILQIQKKYKGATEYLPLIFEGSSPGAGMFGHLRIRRRRQPPQEL
;
A
#
# COMPACT_ATOMS: atom_id res chain seq x y z
N MET A 1 4.45 -6.16 3.22
CA MET A 1 3.55 -5.15 3.83
C MET A 1 2.52 -5.91 4.64
N TYR A 2 2.48 -5.76 5.97
CA TYR A 2 1.42 -6.38 6.78
C TYR A 2 0.12 -5.58 6.59
N ARG A 3 -0.92 -6.25 6.10
CA ARG A 3 -2.29 -5.75 6.21
C ARG A 3 -3.10 -6.72 7.03
N ILE A 4 -3.90 -6.17 7.92
CA ILE A 4 -5.05 -6.84 8.49
C ILE A 4 -6.11 -6.82 7.40
N VAL A 5 -6.51 -8.00 6.93
CA VAL A 5 -7.53 -8.13 5.88
C VAL A 5 -8.85 -7.58 6.41
N GLU A 6 -9.39 -6.58 5.71
CA GLU A 6 -10.66 -5.95 6.05
C GLU A 6 -11.82 -6.94 5.94
N LYS A 7 -12.74 -6.96 6.91
CA LYS A 7 -13.81 -8.00 7.03
C LYS A 7 -14.65 -8.19 5.75
N ARG A 8 -14.84 -7.15 4.94
CA ARG A 8 -15.59 -7.24 3.66
C ARG A 8 -14.87 -8.10 2.62
N LYS A 9 -13.54 -8.06 2.61
CA LYS A 9 -12.70 -8.79 1.64
C LYS A 9 -12.63 -10.27 1.97
N LEU A 10 -12.64 -10.60 3.25
CA LEU A 10 -12.76 -11.98 3.72
C LEU A 10 -14.10 -12.60 3.27
N PHE A 11 -15.21 -11.83 3.31
CA PHE A 11 -16.53 -12.31 2.90
C PHE A 11 -16.57 -12.71 1.41
N LEU A 12 -16.01 -11.87 0.53
CA LEU A 12 -15.87 -12.15 -0.91
C LEU A 12 -15.07 -13.42 -1.17
N LEU A 13 -13.94 -13.57 -0.50
CA LEU A 13 -13.11 -14.78 -0.59
C LEU A 13 -13.85 -16.03 -0.12
N THR A 14 -14.58 -15.97 1.01
CA THR A 14 -15.39 -17.10 1.47
C THR A 14 -16.53 -17.45 0.50
N GLY A 15 -17.20 -16.45 -0.09
CA GLY A 15 -18.29 -16.68 -1.05
C GLY A 15 -17.81 -17.35 -2.34
N PHE A 16 -16.70 -16.87 -2.90
CA PHE A 16 -16.11 -17.45 -4.10
C PHE A 16 -15.49 -18.83 -3.85
N PHE A 17 -14.77 -18.99 -2.73
CA PHE A 17 -14.23 -20.28 -2.35
C PHE A 17 -15.35 -21.32 -2.18
N PHE A 18 -16.46 -20.94 -1.55
CA PHE A 18 -17.64 -21.80 -1.42
C PHE A 18 -18.22 -22.18 -2.78
N PHE A 19 -18.45 -21.22 -3.68
CA PHE A 19 -19.03 -21.49 -4.99
C PHE A 19 -18.17 -22.43 -5.85
N PHE A 20 -16.87 -22.14 -5.98
CA PHE A 20 -15.98 -22.93 -6.83
C PHE A 20 -15.74 -24.34 -6.29
N PHE A 21 -15.59 -24.47 -4.97
CA PHE A 21 -15.41 -25.78 -4.33
C PHE A 21 -16.65 -26.66 -4.47
N PHE A 22 -17.86 -26.13 -4.25
CA PHE A 22 -19.10 -26.91 -4.44
C PHE A 22 -19.39 -27.21 -5.92
N SER A 23 -18.83 -26.44 -6.84
CA SER A 23 -18.91 -26.68 -8.29
C SER A 23 -17.84 -27.65 -8.80
N GLY A 24 -16.92 -28.12 -7.95
CA GLY A 24 -15.80 -29.00 -8.35
C GLY A 24 -14.73 -28.32 -9.22
N LEU A 25 -14.72 -26.98 -9.27
CA LEU A 25 -13.79 -26.22 -10.08
C LEU A 25 -12.49 -25.97 -9.29
N ASN A 26 -11.37 -26.43 -9.85
CA ASN A 26 -10.05 -26.18 -9.28
C ASN A 26 -9.57 -24.79 -9.72
N ILE A 27 -9.52 -23.85 -8.78
CA ILE A 27 -9.07 -22.47 -9.02
C ILE A 27 -7.81 -22.20 -8.21
N SER A 28 -6.79 -21.63 -8.85
CA SER A 28 -5.58 -21.25 -8.13
C SER A 28 -5.86 -20.08 -7.16
N PRO A 29 -5.13 -19.98 -6.03
CA PRO A 29 -5.28 -18.86 -5.11
C PRO A 29 -5.13 -17.47 -5.77
N ARG A 30 -4.27 -17.39 -6.80
CA ARG A 30 -4.09 -16.18 -7.61
C ARG A 30 -5.33 -15.83 -8.42
N GLU A 31 -5.89 -16.79 -9.15
CA GLU A 31 -7.11 -16.55 -9.94
C GLU A 31 -8.29 -16.19 -9.04
N LEU A 32 -8.43 -16.85 -7.89
CA LEU A 32 -9.44 -16.54 -6.89
C LEU A 32 -9.34 -15.07 -6.45
N ALA A 33 -8.13 -14.60 -6.15
CA ALA A 33 -7.90 -13.23 -5.75
C ALA A 33 -8.20 -12.22 -6.87
N LEU A 34 -7.85 -12.52 -8.12
CA LEU A 34 -8.19 -11.68 -9.28
C LEU A 34 -9.70 -11.59 -9.51
N LEU A 35 -10.44 -12.69 -9.33
CA LEU A 35 -11.91 -12.67 -9.40
C LEU A 35 -12.51 -11.85 -8.26
N CYS A 36 -12.01 -12.00 -7.04
CA CYS A 36 -12.46 -11.20 -5.91
C CYS A 36 -12.23 -9.70 -6.15
N GLN A 37 -11.08 -9.31 -6.73
CA GLN A 37 -10.82 -7.92 -7.10
C GLN A 37 -11.81 -7.41 -8.15
N LYS A 38 -12.11 -8.21 -9.18
CA LYS A 38 -13.10 -7.84 -10.20
C LYS A 38 -14.48 -7.60 -9.59
N VAL A 39 -14.90 -8.44 -8.64
CA VAL A 39 -16.18 -8.24 -7.94
C VAL A 39 -16.17 -6.98 -7.09
N GLU A 40 -15.07 -6.70 -6.39
CA GLU A 40 -14.95 -5.49 -5.58
C GLU A 40 -15.02 -4.23 -6.45
N ASN A 41 -14.38 -4.23 -7.62
CA ASN A 41 -14.43 -3.11 -8.56
C ASN A 41 -15.79 -2.96 -9.26
N HIS A 42 -16.35 -4.05 -9.81
CA HIS A 42 -17.50 -3.96 -10.74
C HIS A 42 -18.85 -4.23 -10.09
N VAL A 43 -18.90 -4.92 -8.95
CA VAL A 43 -20.15 -5.24 -8.25
C VAL A 43 -20.30 -4.38 -7.00
N VAL A 44 -19.25 -4.26 -6.20
CA VAL A 44 -19.27 -3.39 -5.00
C VAL A 44 -19.06 -1.92 -5.38
N GLY A 45 -18.37 -1.65 -6.49
CA GLY A 45 -18.08 -0.29 -6.95
C GLY A 45 -16.90 0.39 -6.24
N ALA A 46 -16.04 -0.39 -5.56
CA ALA A 46 -14.88 0.13 -4.84
C ALA A 46 -13.62 0.04 -5.73
N PRO A 47 -12.94 1.16 -6.08
CA PRO A 47 -11.91 1.17 -7.13
C PRO A 47 -10.53 0.66 -6.66
N CYS A 48 -10.48 -0.52 -6.05
CA CYS A 48 -9.33 -1.07 -5.34
C CYS A 48 -8.27 -1.76 -6.23
N GLY A 49 -7.05 -1.84 -5.71
CA GLY A 49 -6.01 -2.74 -6.23
C GLY A 49 -6.18 -4.19 -5.77
N VAL A 50 -5.29 -5.08 -6.23
CA VAL A 50 -5.37 -6.54 -6.02
C VAL A 50 -4.71 -7.04 -4.72
N MET A 51 -3.98 -6.16 -4.02
CA MET A 51 -3.05 -6.56 -2.95
C MET A 51 -3.73 -7.29 -1.78
N ASP A 52 -4.95 -6.88 -1.41
CA ASP A 52 -5.65 -7.47 -0.26
C ASP A 52 -6.13 -8.88 -0.57
N GLN A 53 -6.72 -9.05 -1.75
CA GLN A 53 -7.18 -10.33 -2.24
C GLN A 53 -5.98 -11.25 -2.41
N MET A 54 -4.85 -10.74 -2.92
CA MET A 54 -3.64 -11.54 -3.03
C MET A 54 -3.06 -11.97 -1.69
N THR A 55 -2.93 -11.04 -0.75
CA THR A 55 -2.37 -11.34 0.57
C THR A 55 -3.25 -12.36 1.30
N SER A 56 -4.57 -12.20 1.21
CA SER A 56 -5.51 -13.11 1.85
C SER A 56 -5.59 -14.48 1.18
N ALA A 57 -5.33 -14.60 -0.12
CA ALA A 57 -5.37 -15.88 -0.83
C ALA A 57 -4.03 -16.63 -0.80
N CYS A 58 -2.92 -15.93 -1.03
CA CYS A 58 -1.58 -16.49 -1.24
C CYS A 58 -0.63 -16.33 -0.05
N GLY A 59 -1.06 -15.71 1.05
CA GLY A 59 -0.22 -15.53 2.23
C GLY A 59 0.21 -16.85 2.87
N GLU A 60 1.35 -16.84 3.56
CA GLU A 60 1.81 -17.93 4.42
C GLU A 60 2.13 -17.40 5.81
N ALA A 61 1.97 -18.25 6.82
CA ALA A 61 2.35 -17.91 8.17
C ALA A 61 3.86 -17.59 8.24
N ASN A 62 4.20 -16.56 9.00
CA ASN A 62 5.54 -16.05 9.28
C ASN A 62 6.32 -15.56 8.05
N LYS A 63 5.61 -15.22 6.97
CA LYS A 63 6.21 -14.69 5.75
C LYS A 63 5.46 -13.48 5.23
N LEU A 64 6.19 -12.57 4.59
CA LEU A 64 5.65 -11.46 3.83
C LEU A 64 5.51 -11.85 2.35
N LEU A 65 4.34 -11.56 1.77
CA LEU A 65 4.12 -11.76 0.34
C LEU A 65 4.82 -10.66 -0.47
N ALA A 66 5.76 -11.03 -1.34
CA ALA A 66 6.34 -10.14 -2.33
C ALA A 66 5.62 -10.34 -3.66
N MET A 67 5.12 -9.25 -4.24
CA MET A 67 4.36 -9.30 -5.48
C MET A 67 4.55 -8.04 -6.32
N VAL A 68 4.31 -8.15 -7.61
CA VAL A 68 4.13 -7.02 -8.52
C VAL A 68 2.65 -6.87 -8.84
N CYS A 69 2.16 -5.63 -8.86
CA CYS A 69 0.76 -5.37 -9.25
C CYS A 69 0.55 -5.41 -10.77
N GLN A 70 1.62 -5.50 -11.54
CA GLN A 70 1.64 -5.57 -13.00
C GLN A 70 2.52 -6.75 -13.40
N PRO A 71 1.98 -7.88 -13.89
CA PRO A 71 0.56 -8.20 -14.18
C PRO A 71 -0.14 -8.92 -13.01
N ALA A 72 -0.01 -8.43 -11.77
CA ALA A 72 -0.52 -9.08 -10.55
C ALA A 72 0.11 -10.47 -10.33
N GLU A 73 1.42 -10.52 -10.10
CA GLU A 73 2.20 -11.76 -9.94
C GLU A 73 2.87 -11.83 -8.58
N VAL A 74 2.87 -13.04 -8.00
CA VAL A 74 3.61 -13.33 -6.76
C VAL A 74 5.06 -13.59 -7.14
N LEU A 75 5.97 -12.76 -6.64
CA LEU A 75 7.41 -12.94 -6.85
C LEU A 75 8.02 -13.95 -5.88
N GLY A 76 7.35 -14.20 -4.76
CA GLY A 76 7.77 -15.13 -3.72
C GLY A 76 7.39 -14.65 -2.33
N LEU A 77 7.90 -15.37 -1.34
CA LEU A 77 7.67 -15.09 0.07
C LEU A 77 8.99 -14.67 0.72
N VAL A 78 8.91 -13.71 1.62
CA VAL A 78 10.06 -13.17 2.36
C VAL A 78 9.87 -13.52 3.82
N ASP A 79 10.77 -14.34 4.36
CA ASP A 79 10.74 -14.68 5.78
C ASP A 79 10.92 -13.43 6.64
N ILE A 80 10.24 -13.43 7.79
CA ILE A 80 10.44 -12.40 8.80
C ILE A 80 11.64 -12.85 9.64
N PRO A 81 12.73 -12.07 9.71
CA PRO A 81 13.86 -12.43 10.54
C PRO A 81 13.48 -12.55 12.01
N ASN A 82 14.04 -13.53 12.71
CA ASN A 82 13.67 -13.83 14.11
C ASN A 82 13.89 -12.68 15.08
N HIS A 83 14.80 -11.74 14.77
CA HIS A 83 15.07 -10.55 15.59
C HIS A 83 14.09 -9.40 15.32
N ILE A 84 13.25 -9.49 14.29
CA ILE A 84 12.25 -8.47 13.92
C ILE A 84 10.85 -8.97 14.26
N LYS A 85 10.02 -8.10 14.85
CA LYS A 85 8.60 -8.37 15.08
C LYS A 85 7.75 -7.19 14.60
N PHE A 86 6.53 -7.51 14.19
CA PHE A 86 5.53 -6.56 13.75
C PHE A 86 4.30 -6.64 14.64
N TRP A 87 3.66 -5.49 14.86
CA TRP A 87 2.39 -5.37 15.58
C TRP A 87 1.42 -4.52 14.78
N GLY A 88 0.14 -4.88 14.81
CA GLY A 88 -0.94 -4.01 14.36
C GLY A 88 -1.61 -3.34 15.55
N ILE A 89 -1.92 -2.05 15.45
CA ILE A 89 -2.71 -1.31 16.44
C ILE A 89 -3.89 -0.64 15.73
N ASP A 90 -5.11 -1.06 16.01
CA ASP A 90 -6.33 -0.47 15.44
C ASP A 90 -6.67 0.86 16.11
N SER A 91 -6.78 1.93 15.31
CA SER A 91 -7.18 3.25 15.80
C SER A 91 -8.66 3.33 16.21
N GLY A 92 -9.50 2.38 15.79
CA GLY A 92 -10.95 2.42 16.00
C GLY A 92 -11.69 3.35 15.05
N ILE A 93 -10.97 4.11 14.22
CA ILE A 93 -11.54 5.01 13.21
C ILE A 93 -11.82 4.20 11.95
N ARG A 94 -13.09 4.16 11.52
CA ARG A 94 -13.49 3.38 10.33
C ARG A 94 -13.44 4.18 9.03
N HIS A 95 -13.75 5.48 9.08
CA HIS A 95 -13.59 6.44 7.98
C HIS A 95 -13.55 7.86 8.59
N SER A 96 -12.49 8.63 8.35
CA SER A 96 -12.40 10.04 8.78
C SER A 96 -13.28 10.91 7.88
N VAL A 97 -14.02 11.84 8.50
CA VAL A 97 -15.03 12.69 7.82
C VAL A 97 -14.39 13.87 7.06
N GLY A 98 -13.07 14.06 7.16
CA GLY A 98 -12.35 15.20 6.56
C GLY A 98 -11.25 14.86 5.55
N GLY A 99 -10.99 13.57 5.29
CA GLY A 99 -9.95 13.13 4.37
C GLY A 99 -10.41 13.02 2.91
N ALA A 100 -9.45 12.96 1.98
CA ALA A 100 -9.74 12.52 0.62
C ALA A 100 -10.21 11.06 0.66
N ASP A 101 -11.17 10.70 -0.20
CA ASP A 101 -11.47 9.27 -0.41
C ASP A 101 -10.44 8.65 -1.35
N TYR A 102 -10.24 7.34 -1.20
CA TYR A 102 -9.29 6.57 -2.01
C TYR A 102 -9.52 6.73 -3.53
N GLY A 103 -10.79 6.83 -3.97
CA GLY A 103 -11.12 7.01 -5.38
C GLY A 103 -10.57 8.33 -5.93
N SER A 104 -10.68 9.41 -5.17
CA SER A 104 -10.13 10.71 -5.58
C SER A 104 -8.61 10.73 -5.69
N VAL A 105 -7.91 10.04 -4.79
CA VAL A 105 -6.45 9.92 -4.85
C VAL A 105 -6.03 9.07 -6.05
N ARG A 106 -6.78 8.00 -6.35
CA ARG A 106 -6.57 7.20 -7.55
C ARG A 106 -6.72 8.06 -8.81
N VAL A 107 -7.81 8.83 -8.94
CA VAL A 107 -8.00 9.77 -10.06
C VAL A 107 -6.81 10.73 -10.17
N GLY A 108 -6.39 11.34 -9.06
CA GLY A 108 -5.22 12.23 -9.02
C GLY A 108 -3.93 11.55 -9.50
N ALA A 109 -3.70 10.28 -9.15
CA ALA A 109 -2.53 9.53 -9.60
C ALA A 109 -2.56 9.30 -11.13
N PHE A 110 -3.69 8.93 -11.70
CA PHE A 110 -3.83 8.73 -13.15
C PHE A 110 -3.78 10.06 -13.94
N MET A 111 -4.35 11.14 -13.41
CA MET A 111 -4.15 12.49 -13.95
C MET A 111 -2.65 12.85 -13.96
N GLY A 112 -1.93 12.48 -12.91
CA GLY A 112 -0.49 12.62 -12.78
C GLY A 112 0.29 11.88 -13.86
N LEU A 113 -0.07 10.61 -14.08
CA LEU A 113 0.49 9.78 -15.15
C LEU A 113 0.29 10.42 -16.52
N LYS A 114 -0.94 10.83 -16.86
CA LYS A 114 -1.25 11.51 -18.12
C LYS A 114 -0.40 12.77 -18.31
N THR A 115 -0.26 13.55 -17.24
CA THR A 115 0.52 14.80 -17.26
C THR A 115 2.00 14.52 -17.49
N ILE A 116 2.59 13.53 -16.80
CA ILE A 116 3.99 13.12 -17.01
C ILE A 116 4.23 12.68 -18.45
N LYS A 117 3.35 11.82 -19.01
CA LYS A 117 3.46 11.36 -20.39
C LYS A 117 3.45 12.53 -21.37
N SER A 118 2.53 13.48 -21.17
CA SER A 118 2.42 14.69 -21.99
C SER A 118 3.67 15.58 -21.91
N ILE A 119 4.24 15.78 -20.72
CA ILE A 119 5.49 16.53 -20.53
C ILE A 119 6.64 15.81 -21.24
N ALA A 120 6.78 14.50 -21.04
CA ALA A 120 7.83 13.69 -21.64
C ALA A 120 7.79 13.76 -23.18
N SER A 121 6.59 13.63 -23.78
CA SER A 121 6.40 13.80 -25.22
C SER A 121 6.80 15.19 -25.71
N GLY A 122 6.43 16.25 -24.96
CA GLY A 122 6.80 17.62 -25.31
C GLY A 122 8.31 17.86 -25.29
N LEU A 123 9.00 17.35 -24.27
CA LEU A 123 10.46 17.43 -24.17
C LEU A 123 11.16 16.65 -25.29
N LEU A 124 10.63 15.47 -25.64
CA LEU A 124 11.16 14.64 -26.73
C LEU A 124 11.06 15.36 -28.08
N SER A 125 9.92 16.01 -28.36
CA SER A 125 9.74 16.79 -29.59
C SER A 125 10.67 17.99 -29.68
N GLN A 126 10.93 18.68 -28.56
CA GLN A 126 11.86 19.82 -28.50
C GLN A 126 13.32 19.40 -28.74
N SER A 127 13.73 18.26 -28.18
CA SER A 127 15.04 17.65 -28.43
C SER A 127 15.22 17.33 -29.92
N SER A 128 14.21 16.74 -30.55
CA SER A 128 14.29 16.36 -31.98
C SER A 128 14.36 17.58 -32.92
N ALA A 129 13.76 18.72 -32.54
CA ALA A 129 13.76 19.94 -33.34
C ALA A 129 15.09 20.69 -33.32
N ASN A 130 15.91 20.51 -32.29
CA ASN A 130 17.20 21.21 -32.12
C ASN A 130 18.40 20.43 -32.70
N ASN A 131 18.22 19.16 -33.06
CA ASN A 131 19.31 18.25 -33.45
C ASN A 131 19.70 18.37 -34.93
N GLY A 132 20.09 19.58 -35.34
CA GLY A 132 20.58 19.86 -36.69
C GLY A 132 22.04 19.47 -36.96
N VAL A 133 22.88 19.23 -35.94
CA VAL A 133 24.31 18.93 -36.15
C VAL A 133 24.83 18.05 -35.00
N THR A 134 25.26 16.81 -35.34
CA THR A 134 25.95 15.79 -34.50
C THR A 134 25.18 15.24 -33.29
N SER A 135 24.59 14.04 -33.42
CA SER A 135 24.06 13.28 -32.27
C SER A 135 25.19 12.64 -31.49
N ASP A 136 25.42 13.11 -30.27
CA ASP A 136 26.26 12.46 -29.27
C ASP A 136 25.51 11.26 -28.67
N ASP A 137 26.19 10.16 -28.31
CA ASP A 137 25.57 8.93 -27.76
C ASP A 137 24.72 9.24 -26.51
N LEU A 138 25.12 10.26 -25.75
CA LEU A 138 24.41 10.74 -24.56
C LEU A 138 23.05 11.36 -24.87
N GLU A 139 22.89 12.03 -26.02
CA GLU A 139 21.62 12.61 -26.44
C GLU A 139 20.61 11.54 -26.86
N GLU A 140 21.10 10.47 -27.50
CA GLU A 140 20.26 9.35 -27.91
C GLU A 140 19.69 8.59 -26.70
N ASP A 141 20.51 8.36 -25.67
CA ASP A 141 20.05 7.72 -24.44
C ASP A 141 19.06 8.59 -23.66
N ALA A 142 19.26 9.92 -23.63
CA ALA A 142 18.30 10.85 -23.05
C ALA A 142 16.94 10.83 -23.79
N ALA A 143 16.96 10.80 -25.13
CA ALA A 143 15.77 10.70 -25.95
C ALA A 143 15.03 9.36 -25.74
N ARG A 144 15.76 8.24 -25.64
CA ARG A 144 15.20 6.92 -25.33
C ARG A 144 14.50 6.91 -23.97
N LEU A 145 15.11 7.51 -22.94
CA LEU A 145 14.49 7.64 -21.63
C LEU A 145 13.19 8.45 -21.70
N LEU A 146 13.19 9.61 -22.36
CA LEU A 146 11.97 10.40 -22.56
C LEU A 146 10.90 9.65 -23.36
N GLY A 147 11.28 8.85 -24.36
CA GLY A 147 10.36 7.97 -25.08
C GLY A 147 9.71 6.91 -24.18
N SER A 148 10.48 6.32 -23.27
CA SER A 148 9.94 5.38 -22.27
C SER A 148 8.99 6.06 -21.28
N GLU A 149 9.27 7.31 -20.90
CA GLU A 149 8.45 8.11 -19.98
C GLU A 149 7.18 8.62 -20.66
N ALA A 150 7.22 8.92 -21.96
CA ALA A 150 6.06 9.27 -22.77
C ALA A 150 5.09 8.09 -22.97
N SER A 151 5.63 6.87 -23.03
CA SER A 151 4.85 5.63 -23.19
C SER A 151 4.53 4.94 -21.85
N LEU A 152 4.83 5.59 -20.72
CA LEU A 152 4.65 5.05 -19.37
C LEU A 152 3.20 4.57 -19.15
N GLN A 153 3.06 3.34 -18.66
CA GLN A 153 1.75 2.76 -18.35
C GLN A 153 1.37 2.96 -16.88
N TYR A 154 2.36 3.07 -15.99
CA TYR A 154 2.14 3.17 -14.55
C TYR A 154 3.23 4.00 -13.88
N LEU A 155 2.83 4.83 -12.92
CA LEU A 155 3.73 5.73 -12.19
C LEU A 155 4.87 5.00 -11.48
N CYS A 156 4.64 3.81 -10.94
CA CYS A 156 5.66 3.05 -10.22
C CYS A 156 6.86 2.60 -11.10
N ASN A 157 6.73 2.71 -12.43
CA ASN A 157 7.79 2.39 -13.38
C ASN A 157 8.71 3.59 -13.66
N LEU A 158 8.34 4.79 -13.21
CA LEU A 158 9.23 5.94 -13.16
C LEU A 158 10.10 5.87 -11.92
N SER A 159 11.39 6.16 -12.04
CA SER A 159 12.29 6.21 -10.89
C SER A 159 12.18 7.54 -10.12
N PRO A 160 12.40 7.55 -8.80
CA PRO A 160 12.30 8.78 -8.01
C PRO A 160 13.21 9.91 -8.49
N HIS A 161 14.46 9.62 -8.90
CA HIS A 161 15.39 10.65 -9.35
C HIS A 161 14.93 11.32 -10.66
N ARG A 162 14.34 10.56 -11.58
CA ARG A 162 13.76 11.10 -12.82
C ARG A 162 12.56 11.99 -12.52
N TYR A 163 11.69 11.55 -11.60
CA TYR A 163 10.57 12.34 -11.13
C TYR A 163 11.00 13.70 -10.55
N GLU A 164 11.99 13.71 -9.66
CA GLU A 164 12.51 14.95 -9.06
C GLU A 164 13.22 15.86 -10.07
N ALA A 165 14.01 15.28 -10.98
CA ALA A 165 14.79 16.06 -11.93
C ALA A 165 13.91 16.81 -12.93
N LEU A 166 12.84 16.18 -13.43
CA LEU A 166 12.10 16.69 -14.58
C LEU A 166 10.66 17.10 -14.26
N TYR A 167 9.97 16.36 -13.41
CA TYR A 167 8.50 16.40 -13.37
C TYR A 167 7.94 17.15 -12.16
N VAL A 168 8.58 17.06 -10.99
CA VAL A 168 8.02 17.60 -9.73
C VAL A 168 7.69 19.10 -9.82
N LYS A 169 8.55 19.90 -10.46
CA LYS A 169 8.38 21.35 -10.59
C LYS A 169 7.29 21.74 -11.61
N GLN A 170 6.99 20.85 -12.55
CA GLN A 170 6.00 21.08 -13.61
C GLN A 170 4.60 20.62 -13.22
N LEU A 171 4.47 19.75 -12.22
CA LEU A 171 3.18 19.27 -11.73
C LEU A 171 2.54 20.28 -10.79
N HIS A 172 1.29 20.65 -11.04
CA HIS A 172 0.51 21.45 -10.09
C HIS A 172 0.23 20.67 -8.80
N GLU A 173 0.10 21.38 -7.68
CA GLU A 173 -0.30 20.77 -6.41
C GLU A 173 -1.72 20.19 -6.50
N ILE A 174 -2.66 21.01 -6.98
CA ILE A 174 -4.08 20.70 -7.09
C ILE A 174 -4.58 21.08 -8.48
N VAL A 175 -5.46 20.25 -9.07
CA VAL A 175 -6.10 20.52 -10.36
C VAL A 175 -7.61 20.28 -10.27
N ALA A 176 -8.39 21.21 -10.81
CA ALA A 176 -9.84 21.04 -10.97
C ALA A 176 -10.14 20.03 -12.09
N GLY A 177 -11.09 19.12 -11.86
CA GLY A 177 -11.47 18.10 -12.83
C GLY A 177 -11.86 18.69 -14.18
N GLU A 178 -12.63 19.78 -14.19
CA GLU A 178 -13.02 20.50 -15.41
C GLU A 178 -11.80 20.97 -16.23
N ARG A 179 -10.85 21.66 -15.60
CA ARG A 179 -9.63 22.15 -16.26
C ARG A 179 -8.77 21.02 -16.82
N PHE A 180 -8.73 19.89 -16.13
CA PHE A 180 -8.00 18.73 -16.62
C PHE A 180 -8.66 18.14 -17.87
N LEU A 181 -9.99 18.00 -17.85
CA LEU A 181 -10.77 17.46 -18.96
C LEU A 181 -10.72 18.36 -20.20
N GLU A 182 -10.68 19.68 -20.02
CA GLU A 182 -10.45 20.64 -21.11
C GLU A 182 -9.12 20.38 -21.85
N LYS A 183 -8.10 19.93 -21.11
CA LYS A 183 -6.75 19.71 -21.66
C LYS A 183 -6.52 18.28 -22.17
N TYR A 184 -7.02 17.26 -21.49
CA TYR A 184 -6.63 15.85 -21.69
C TYR A 184 -7.77 14.90 -22.06
N GLN A 185 -9.02 15.39 -22.10
CA GLN A 185 -10.25 14.62 -22.33
C GLN A 185 -10.59 13.59 -21.24
N ASP A 186 -9.63 12.80 -20.75
CA ASP A 186 -9.76 11.80 -19.67
C ASP A 186 -8.40 11.44 -19.04
N HIS A 187 -8.38 10.65 -17.96
CA HIS A 187 -7.17 10.16 -17.27
C HIS A 187 -6.77 8.71 -17.59
N ASP A 188 -7.50 8.02 -18.47
CA ASP A 188 -7.22 6.65 -18.95
C ASP A 188 -7.30 5.54 -17.86
N ASP A 189 -8.01 5.76 -16.75
CA ASP A 189 -8.32 4.70 -15.77
C ASP A 189 -9.67 4.07 -16.07
N THR A 190 -9.73 2.74 -16.14
CA THR A 190 -10.95 2.01 -16.49
C THR A 190 -11.94 1.86 -15.33
N VAL A 191 -11.56 2.27 -14.11
CA VAL A 191 -12.33 2.03 -12.89
C VAL A 191 -12.91 3.32 -12.29
N THR A 192 -12.36 4.48 -12.63
CA THR A 192 -12.77 5.77 -12.06
C THR A 192 -13.12 6.79 -13.14
N VAL A 193 -13.90 7.80 -12.77
CA VAL A 193 -14.32 8.90 -13.65
C VAL A 193 -13.97 10.23 -12.97
N ILE A 194 -13.50 11.20 -13.74
CA ILE A 194 -13.24 12.56 -13.24
C ILE A 194 -14.57 13.29 -13.01
N ASP A 195 -14.75 13.79 -11.80
CA ASP A 195 -15.79 14.76 -11.48
C ASP A 195 -15.29 16.18 -11.80
N LYS A 196 -15.98 16.85 -12.74
CA LYS A 196 -15.68 18.21 -13.17
C LYS A 196 -15.65 19.21 -12.01
N LYS A 197 -16.53 19.04 -11.02
CA LYS A 197 -16.71 19.98 -9.91
C LYS A 197 -15.68 19.80 -8.80
N ARG A 198 -14.88 18.73 -8.86
CA ARG A 198 -13.95 18.36 -7.79
C ARG A 198 -12.54 18.84 -8.08
N ASN A 199 -11.82 19.16 -7.01
CA ASN A 199 -10.38 19.39 -7.04
C ASN A 199 -9.63 18.12 -6.61
N TYR A 200 -8.55 17.81 -7.32
CA TYR A 200 -7.73 16.63 -7.10
C TYR A 200 -6.30 17.02 -6.70
N GLY A 201 -5.78 16.43 -5.63
CA GLY A 201 -4.38 16.56 -5.23
C GLY A 201 -3.47 15.83 -6.20
N LEU A 202 -2.97 16.53 -7.21
CA LEU A 202 -2.24 15.94 -8.33
C LEU A 202 -0.81 15.56 -7.92
N ARG A 203 -0.04 16.49 -7.36
CA ARG A 203 1.40 16.27 -7.08
C ARG A 203 1.60 15.16 -6.06
N ALA A 204 0.89 15.19 -4.93
CA ALA A 204 0.99 14.17 -3.89
C ALA A 204 0.58 12.77 -4.38
N ALA A 205 -0.56 12.67 -5.07
CA ALA A 205 -1.05 11.41 -5.62
C ALA A 205 -0.15 10.83 -6.71
N THR A 206 0.54 11.69 -7.47
CA THR A 206 1.55 11.28 -8.45
C THR A 206 2.83 10.76 -7.77
N ARG A 207 3.30 11.52 -6.78
CA ARG A 207 4.56 11.26 -6.07
C ARG A 207 4.50 9.94 -5.28
N HIS A 208 3.40 9.69 -4.60
CA HIS A 208 3.28 8.54 -3.68
C HIS A 208 3.62 7.19 -4.33
N PRO A 209 3.00 6.73 -5.43
CA PRO A 209 3.29 5.42 -6.01
C PRO A 209 4.71 5.28 -6.57
N ILE A 210 5.33 6.36 -7.05
CA ILE A 210 6.73 6.39 -7.53
C ILE A 210 7.67 6.04 -6.37
N TYR A 211 7.55 6.80 -5.29
CA TYR A 211 8.39 6.66 -4.12
C TYR A 211 8.08 5.41 -3.31
N GLU A 212 6.80 5.05 -3.15
CA GLU A 212 6.40 3.88 -2.39
C GLU A 212 6.89 2.57 -3.03
N ASN A 213 6.94 2.49 -4.36
CA ASN A 213 7.53 1.34 -5.04
C ASN A 213 9.03 1.19 -4.70
N PHE A 214 9.77 2.31 -4.70
CA PHE A 214 11.18 2.30 -4.29
C PHE A 214 11.34 1.90 -2.83
N ARG A 215 10.55 2.49 -1.92
CA ARG A 215 10.56 2.16 -0.49
C ARG A 215 10.23 0.68 -0.24
N ALA A 216 9.27 0.11 -0.96
CA ALA A 216 8.91 -1.29 -0.83
C ALA A 216 10.05 -2.24 -1.26
N LYS A 217 10.76 -1.92 -2.35
CA LYS A 217 11.94 -2.67 -2.79
C LYS A 217 13.09 -2.55 -1.78
N ALA A 218 13.36 -1.35 -1.28
CA ALA A 218 14.37 -1.10 -0.26
C ALA A 218 14.05 -1.85 1.05
N PHE A 219 12.80 -1.79 1.49
CA PHE A 219 12.32 -2.50 2.68
C PHE A 219 12.52 -4.02 2.55
N LYS A 220 12.20 -4.60 1.38
CA LYS A 220 12.45 -6.02 1.11
C LYS A 220 13.94 -6.37 1.22
N ALA A 221 14.82 -5.56 0.63
CA ALA A 221 16.26 -5.79 0.69
C ALA A 221 16.81 -5.70 2.13
N LEU A 222 16.31 -4.72 2.91
CA LEU A 222 16.69 -4.56 4.31
C LEU A 222 16.21 -5.69 5.21
N LEU A 223 15.04 -6.29 4.95
CA LEU A 223 14.61 -7.48 5.70
C LEU A 223 15.58 -8.66 5.56
N THR A 224 16.30 -8.75 4.44
CA THR A 224 17.27 -9.83 4.19
C THR A 224 18.70 -9.49 4.62
N SER A 225 18.95 -8.28 5.13
CA SER A 225 20.28 -7.89 5.59
C SER A 225 20.61 -8.46 6.98
N SER A 226 21.88 -8.38 7.37
CA SER A 226 22.32 -8.73 8.72
C SER A 226 21.62 -7.86 9.78
N SER A 227 21.43 -8.44 10.97
CA SER A 227 20.88 -7.73 12.12
C SER A 227 21.82 -6.62 12.57
N SER A 228 21.37 -5.37 12.50
CA SER A 228 22.09 -4.20 13.00
C SER A 228 21.12 -3.08 13.40
N GLU A 229 21.60 -2.12 14.22
CA GLU A 229 20.86 -0.89 14.51
C GLU A 229 20.51 -0.10 13.24
N ASP A 230 21.42 -0.08 12.27
CA ASP A 230 21.20 0.58 10.97
C ASP A 230 20.09 -0.08 10.17
N GLN A 231 20.01 -1.43 10.19
CA GLN A 231 18.91 -2.16 9.56
C GLN A 231 17.56 -1.71 10.14
N PHE A 232 17.43 -1.73 11.47
CA PHE A 232 16.20 -1.34 12.14
C PHE A 232 15.85 0.13 11.87
N SER A 233 16.83 1.03 11.98
CA SER A 233 16.66 2.46 11.74
C SER A 233 16.21 2.74 10.30
N ALA A 234 16.83 2.08 9.31
CA ALA A 234 16.45 2.23 7.90
C ALA A 234 15.05 1.68 7.60
N ILE A 235 14.71 0.48 8.11
CA ILE A 235 13.36 -0.09 7.99
C ILE A 235 12.33 0.85 8.61
N GLY A 236 12.64 1.38 9.79
CA GLY A 236 11.77 2.29 10.52
C GLY A 236 11.51 3.60 9.78
N GLU A 237 12.56 4.21 9.25
CA GLU A 237 12.50 5.43 8.46
C GLU A 237 11.66 5.24 7.19
N LEU A 238 11.82 4.12 6.48
CA LEU A 238 10.97 3.80 5.32
C LEU A 238 9.48 3.70 5.69
N MET A 239 9.15 3.19 6.88
CA MET A 239 7.76 3.13 7.36
C MET A 239 7.22 4.52 7.65
N TYR A 240 7.95 5.35 8.40
CA TYR A 240 7.51 6.72 8.68
C TYR A 240 7.35 7.55 7.40
N GLN A 241 8.32 7.50 6.48
CA GLN A 241 8.22 8.18 5.18
C GLN A 241 7.00 7.73 4.37
N CYS A 242 6.68 6.44 4.41
CA CYS A 242 5.45 5.95 3.81
C CYS A 242 4.22 6.60 4.45
N HIS A 243 4.14 6.60 5.78
CA HIS A 243 3.00 7.17 6.50
C HIS A 243 2.77 8.63 6.13
N TYR A 244 3.81 9.47 6.17
CA TYR A 244 3.72 10.88 5.79
C TYR A 244 3.40 11.06 4.30
N SER A 245 3.98 10.24 3.42
CA SER A 245 3.63 10.26 2.00
C SER A 245 2.17 9.88 1.73
N TYR A 246 1.61 9.00 2.55
CA TYR A 246 0.22 8.58 2.47
C TYR A 246 -0.74 9.65 3.01
N SER A 247 -0.41 10.26 4.15
CA SER A 247 -1.15 11.39 4.71
C SER A 247 -1.12 12.62 3.78
N ALA A 248 0.00 12.86 3.08
CA ALA A 248 0.10 13.91 2.07
C ALA A 248 -0.85 13.71 0.87
N CYS A 249 -1.31 12.48 0.61
CA CYS A 249 -2.36 12.23 -0.38
C CYS A 249 -3.78 12.57 0.13
N GLY A 250 -3.92 12.99 1.40
CA GLY A 250 -5.20 13.20 2.06
C GLY A 250 -5.82 11.94 2.66
N LEU A 251 -5.07 10.83 2.73
CA LEU A 251 -5.55 9.54 3.25
C LEU A 251 -5.16 9.28 4.72
N GLY A 252 -4.61 10.29 5.40
CA GLY A 252 -4.25 10.24 6.81
C GLY A 252 -5.46 10.32 7.74
N SER A 253 -5.23 10.14 9.04
CA SER A 253 -6.25 10.37 10.07
C SER A 253 -5.63 10.68 11.42
N ASP A 254 -6.26 11.56 12.20
CA ASP A 254 -5.77 11.93 13.53
C ASP A 254 -5.50 10.72 14.42
N GLY A 255 -6.32 9.66 14.31
CA GLY A 255 -6.14 8.44 15.09
C GLY A 255 -4.90 7.65 14.69
N THR A 256 -4.64 7.47 13.40
CA THR A 256 -3.44 6.78 12.93
C THR A 256 -2.19 7.60 13.16
N ASP A 257 -2.28 8.92 12.96
CA ASP A 257 -1.17 9.85 13.11
C ASP A 257 -0.75 9.92 14.58
N ARG A 258 -1.72 9.94 15.50
CA ARG A 258 -1.46 9.86 16.94
C ARG A 258 -0.80 8.53 17.34
N LEU A 259 -1.24 7.40 16.80
CA LEU A 259 -0.59 6.11 17.07
C LEU A 259 0.87 6.11 16.59
N VAL A 260 1.14 6.66 15.40
CA VAL A 260 2.51 6.80 14.88
C VAL A 260 3.35 7.72 15.78
N GLN A 261 2.80 8.86 16.22
CA GLN A 261 3.47 9.77 17.16
C GLN A 261 3.80 9.08 18.49
N LEU A 262 2.88 8.29 19.05
CA LEU A 262 3.14 7.54 20.28
C LEU A 262 4.29 6.53 20.13
N VAL A 263 4.44 5.90 18.95
CA VAL A 263 5.58 5.02 18.66
C VAL A 263 6.87 5.83 18.63
N GLN A 264 6.88 6.98 17.95
CA GLN A 264 8.04 7.89 17.89
C GLN A 264 8.44 8.38 19.28
N GLU A 265 7.47 8.78 20.11
CA GLU A 265 7.72 9.20 21.50
C GLU A 265 8.44 8.10 22.28
N ILE A 266 7.98 6.85 22.21
CA ILE A 266 8.61 5.74 22.93
C ILE A 266 10.01 5.43 22.38
N GLN A 267 10.16 5.48 21.06
CA GLN A 267 11.45 5.31 20.38
C GLN A 267 12.47 6.33 20.90
N HIS A 268 12.09 7.61 21.02
CA HIS A 268 12.99 8.69 21.48
C HIS A 268 13.12 8.77 23.02
N CYS A 269 12.10 8.39 23.79
CA CYS A 269 12.18 8.36 25.26
C CYS A 269 13.13 7.28 25.80
N SER A 270 13.46 6.26 24.99
CA SER A 270 14.31 5.15 25.39
C SER A 270 15.82 5.50 25.49
N GLY A 271 16.18 6.78 25.39
CA GLY A 271 17.54 7.31 25.57
C GLY A 271 18.14 7.23 26.98
N SER A 272 17.72 6.28 27.83
CA SER A 272 18.37 6.08 29.14
C SER A 272 18.85 4.63 29.36
N LYS A 273 20.19 4.51 29.36
CA LYS A 273 21.05 3.50 30.01
C LYS A 273 21.31 2.13 29.37
N SER A 274 20.60 1.67 28.32
CA SER A 274 20.84 0.31 27.77
C SER A 274 21.32 0.20 26.32
N GLY A 275 21.66 1.31 25.64
CA GLY A 275 22.33 1.33 24.33
C GLY A 275 21.52 0.91 23.09
N GLU A 276 20.47 0.09 23.25
CA GLU A 276 19.70 -0.45 22.13
C GLU A 276 18.22 -0.01 22.13
N GLY A 277 17.74 0.48 20.98
CA GLY A 277 16.34 0.83 20.75
C GLY A 277 15.40 -0.39 20.78
N THR A 278 14.09 -0.20 20.60
CA THR A 278 13.11 -1.30 20.74
C THR A 278 12.05 -1.23 19.66
N LEU A 279 11.34 -0.10 19.56
CA LEU A 279 10.48 0.24 18.45
C LEU A 279 11.21 1.19 17.49
N TYR A 280 10.99 1.02 16.18
CA TYR A 280 11.79 1.71 15.16
C TYR A 280 10.97 2.43 14.10
N GLY A 281 9.77 1.95 13.82
CA GLY A 281 8.96 2.49 12.75
C GLY A 281 7.50 2.17 12.93
N ALA A 282 6.66 3.05 12.41
CA ALA A 282 5.24 2.83 12.32
C ALA A 282 4.67 3.45 11.05
N LYS A 283 3.67 2.79 10.47
CA LYS A 283 2.88 3.36 9.37
C LYS A 283 1.44 2.89 9.40
N ILE A 284 0.55 3.74 8.90
CA ILE A 284 -0.79 3.33 8.53
C ILE A 284 -0.75 2.16 7.54
N THR A 285 -1.68 1.22 7.71
CA THR A 285 -1.91 0.11 6.79
C THR A 285 -3.42 -0.07 6.58
N GLY A 286 -3.82 -0.39 5.36
CA GLY A 286 -5.25 -0.42 5.00
C GLY A 286 -5.60 0.65 3.96
N GLY A 287 -6.90 0.82 3.69
CA GLY A 287 -7.42 1.74 2.67
C GLY A 287 -7.32 3.23 3.00
N GLY A 288 -6.84 3.56 4.21
CA GLY A 288 -6.65 4.94 4.67
C GLY A 288 -7.84 5.51 5.42
N SER A 289 -7.72 6.78 5.83
CA SER A 289 -8.74 7.54 6.54
C SER A 289 -9.19 6.87 7.84
N GLY A 290 -8.25 6.25 8.55
CA GLY A 290 -8.48 5.44 9.75
C GLY A 290 -7.78 4.09 9.67
N GLY A 291 -8.28 3.12 10.44
CA GLY A 291 -7.80 1.75 10.41
C GLY A 291 -6.61 1.49 11.32
N THR A 292 -5.68 0.65 10.85
CA THR A 292 -4.60 0.08 11.68
C THR A 292 -3.26 0.74 11.39
N VAL A 293 -2.45 0.92 12.42
CA VAL A 293 -1.02 1.23 12.30
C VAL A 293 -0.21 -0.06 12.48
N CYS A 294 0.65 -0.35 11.51
CA CYS A 294 1.66 -1.39 11.61
C CYS A 294 2.92 -0.80 12.24
N VAL A 295 3.42 -1.41 13.30
CA VAL A 295 4.64 -1.04 14.04
C VAL A 295 5.69 -2.12 13.83
N VAL A 296 6.95 -1.71 13.65
CA VAL A 296 8.11 -2.60 13.59
C VAL A 296 9.05 -2.36 14.77
N GLY A 297 9.62 -3.43 15.29
CA GLY A 297 10.54 -3.38 16.41
C GLY A 297 11.35 -4.66 16.57
N ARG A 298 12.22 -4.66 17.57
CA ARG A 298 12.94 -5.86 18.02
C ARG A 298 11.96 -6.90 18.53
N ASN A 299 12.18 -8.15 18.17
CA ASN A 299 11.46 -9.27 18.75
C ASN A 299 11.96 -9.57 20.17
N CYS A 300 11.50 -8.76 21.13
CA CYS A 300 11.80 -8.95 22.55
C CYS A 300 10.62 -8.56 23.44
N LEU A 301 10.67 -8.96 24.71
CA LEU A 301 9.62 -8.69 25.69
C LEU A 301 9.39 -7.18 25.87
N ARG A 302 10.48 -6.40 25.95
CA ARG A 302 10.44 -4.95 26.14
C ARG A 302 9.65 -4.22 25.05
N SER A 303 9.82 -4.62 23.79
CA SER A 303 9.04 -4.06 22.68
C SER A 303 7.54 -4.35 22.85
N SER A 304 7.19 -5.57 23.29
CA SER A 304 5.79 -5.97 23.51
C SER A 304 5.16 -5.19 24.67
N GLU A 305 5.91 -4.95 25.76
CA GLU A 305 5.48 -4.11 26.87
C GLU A 305 5.23 -2.67 26.44
N GLN A 306 6.08 -2.11 25.59
CA GLN A 306 5.90 -0.77 25.04
C GLN A 306 4.69 -0.65 24.11
N ILE A 307 4.37 -1.68 23.34
CA ILE A 307 3.11 -1.71 22.55
C ILE A 307 1.89 -1.62 23.47
N LEU A 308 1.91 -2.31 24.62
CA LEU A 308 0.85 -2.19 25.64
C LEU A 308 0.83 -0.79 26.29
N GLN A 309 1.98 -0.14 26.45
CA GLN A 309 2.04 1.25 26.91
C GLN A 309 1.40 2.21 25.88
N ILE A 310 1.66 2.02 24.59
CA ILE A 310 1.01 2.80 23.50
C ILE A 310 -0.50 2.62 23.57
N GLN A 311 -0.99 1.38 23.69
CA GLN A 311 -2.42 1.10 23.80
C GLN A 311 -3.06 1.83 24.99
N LYS A 312 -2.41 1.81 26.16
CA LYS A 312 -2.88 2.53 27.36
C LYS A 312 -2.89 4.05 27.16
N LYS A 313 -1.80 4.62 26.59
CA LYS A 313 -1.71 6.05 26.29
C LYS A 313 -2.77 6.49 25.28
N TYR A 314 -3.01 5.70 24.24
CA TYR A 314 -4.04 5.99 23.24
C TYR A 314 -5.44 5.93 23.84
N LYS A 315 -5.74 4.93 24.66
CA LYS A 315 -7.01 4.84 25.40
C LYS A 315 -7.22 6.04 26.32
N GLY A 316 -6.19 6.43 27.06
CA GLY A 316 -6.28 7.59 27.95
C GLY A 316 -6.62 8.89 27.21
N ALA A 317 -6.24 8.99 25.94
CA ALA A 317 -6.47 10.19 25.13
C ALA A 317 -7.71 10.16 24.24
N THR A 318 -8.26 8.98 23.94
CA THR A 318 -9.36 8.82 22.96
C THR A 318 -10.57 8.09 23.52
N GLU A 319 -10.48 7.57 24.75
CA GLU A 319 -11.44 6.67 25.40
C GLU A 319 -11.65 5.32 24.69
N TYR A 320 -11.10 5.13 23.49
CA TYR A 320 -11.09 3.87 22.75
C TYR A 320 -9.93 2.99 23.19
N LEU A 321 -10.18 1.70 23.47
CA LEU A 321 -9.12 0.72 23.71
C LEU A 321 -8.72 0.06 22.37
N PRO A 322 -7.53 0.36 21.81
CA PRO A 322 -7.09 -0.23 20.54
C PRO A 322 -7.03 -1.76 20.60
N LEU A 323 -7.44 -2.43 19.52
CA LEU A 323 -7.12 -3.83 19.31
C LEU A 323 -5.65 -3.95 18.90
N ILE A 324 -4.91 -4.85 19.56
CA ILE A 324 -3.55 -5.20 19.19
C ILE A 324 -3.58 -6.51 18.42
N PHE A 325 -2.87 -6.54 17.30
CA PHE A 325 -2.70 -7.71 16.46
C PHE A 325 -1.24 -8.12 16.47
N GLU A 326 -1.01 -9.41 16.68
CA GLU A 326 0.31 -10.02 16.59
C GLU A 326 0.22 -11.41 15.97
N GLY A 327 1.35 -11.93 15.53
CA GLY A 327 1.44 -13.22 14.85
C GLY A 327 1.10 -13.12 13.37
N SER A 328 0.84 -14.28 12.77
CA SER A 328 0.58 -14.42 11.34
C SER A 328 -0.35 -15.61 11.10
N SER A 329 -0.99 -15.66 9.93
CA SER A 329 -1.90 -16.73 9.54
C SER A 329 -1.65 -17.16 8.11
N PRO A 330 -1.93 -18.44 7.75
CA PRO A 330 -1.94 -18.85 6.36
C PRO A 330 -3.05 -18.13 5.58
N GLY A 331 -2.82 -17.88 4.30
CA GLY A 331 -3.83 -17.43 3.35
C GLY A 331 -4.80 -18.56 2.98
N ALA A 332 -5.90 -18.21 2.32
CA ALA A 332 -6.98 -19.14 1.99
C ALA A 332 -6.51 -20.36 1.17
N GLY A 333 -5.53 -20.19 0.27
CA GLY A 333 -4.97 -21.29 -0.51
C GLY A 333 -4.28 -22.35 0.35
N MET A 334 -3.54 -21.92 1.38
CA MET A 334 -2.84 -22.83 2.30
C MET A 334 -3.75 -23.34 3.42
N PHE A 335 -4.64 -22.49 3.93
CA PHE A 335 -5.60 -22.86 4.98
C PHE A 335 -6.63 -23.87 4.48
N GLY A 336 -7.04 -23.77 3.22
CA GLY A 336 -8.12 -24.56 2.65
C GLY A 336 -9.47 -24.14 3.23
N HIS A 337 -10.23 -25.11 3.74
CA HIS A 337 -11.57 -24.86 4.28
C HIS A 337 -11.95 -25.83 5.41
N LEU A 338 -12.89 -25.38 6.23
CA LEU A 338 -13.53 -26.22 7.24
C LEU A 338 -14.86 -26.75 6.73
N ARG A 339 -15.01 -28.07 6.66
CA ARG A 339 -16.27 -28.72 6.28
C ARG A 339 -17.11 -28.99 7.52
N ILE A 340 -18.08 -28.12 7.79
CA ILE A 340 -19.05 -28.33 8.87
C ILE A 340 -20.10 -29.34 8.39
N ARG A 341 -20.14 -30.53 9.01
CA ARG A 341 -21.18 -31.54 8.76
C ARG A 341 -22.27 -31.43 9.81
N ARG A 342 -23.53 -31.24 9.39
CA ARG A 342 -24.67 -31.34 10.29
C ARG A 342 -24.77 -32.78 10.81
N ARG A 343 -24.73 -32.97 12.14
CA ARG A 343 -24.94 -34.28 12.76
C ARG A 343 -26.34 -34.77 12.36
N ARG A 344 -26.42 -35.87 11.60
CA ARG A 344 -27.70 -36.55 11.37
C ARG A 344 -28.10 -37.21 12.69
N GLN A 345 -29.28 -36.90 13.21
CA GLN A 345 -29.85 -37.70 14.31
C GLN A 345 -30.04 -39.13 13.78
N PRO A 346 -29.75 -40.17 14.59
CA PRO A 346 -30.10 -41.54 14.21
C PRO A 346 -31.61 -41.62 13.94
N PRO A 347 -32.04 -42.48 13.00
CA PRO A 347 -33.47 -42.73 12.80
C PRO A 347 -34.07 -43.11 14.16
N GLN A 348 -35.17 -42.44 14.55
CA GLN A 348 -36.00 -42.96 15.64
C GLN A 348 -36.52 -44.31 15.17
N GLU A 349 -36.11 -45.39 15.84
CA GLU A 349 -36.77 -46.69 15.71
C GLU A 349 -38.23 -46.49 16.12
N LEU A 350 -39.14 -46.76 15.18
CA LEU A 350 -40.60 -46.67 15.33
C LEU A 350 -41.15 -47.90 16.05
#